data_AF-A0A941IUA9-F1
#
_entry.id   AF-A0A941IUA9-F1
#
_cell.length_a   1.000
_cell.length_b   1.000
_cell.length_c   1.000
_cell.angle_alpha   90.00
_cell.angle_beta   90.00
_cell.angle_gamma   90.00
#
_symmetry.space_group_name_H-M   'P 1'
#
loop_
_entity.id
_entity.type
_entity.pdbx_description
1 polymer ?
#
loop_
_entity_poly.entity_id
_entity_poly.type
_entity_poly.pdbx_seq_one_letter_code
_entity_poly.pdbx_strand_id
1 'polypeptide(L)'
;MTDDAETDRELPAADDYPAMVGPGATVRHGGPRALADLRAALGQVALGKLKCSATSQRPSEITCRVIARAMADGDYYPHEAIASFAWPLLLLAGGLARLEGPWMRTTARGAAVLEDPQPEHLRGLWDRWLLKAPIDELMRVDAIRGQRKPGVLSAPTKRRAAAAAGLGRLPVGEWVAVDRLFDLARKLEPPLAVPRTAKAVWDLYVEDAERGSLGYAREDLGEPGAWDVLEGRYLLCLAFEYAATLGLVDVAYRGPQDAREDFRGLWGTGDYRYLSRYDGLLAVRRNDFAAALG
;
A
#
# COMPACT_ATOMS: atom_id res chain seq x y z
N MET A 1 40.25 16.53 9.11
CA MET A 1 39.15 17.11 9.90
C MET A 1 38.47 18.10 8.97
N THR A 2 37.63 17.55 8.10
CA THR A 2 36.87 18.29 7.08
C THR A 2 35.42 18.04 7.44
N ASP A 3 34.81 19.11 7.91
CA ASP A 3 33.44 19.21 8.39
C ASP A 3 32.60 19.55 7.16
N ASP A 4 32.03 18.53 6.52
CA ASP A 4 31.05 18.72 5.45
C ASP A 4 29.70 18.98 6.12
N ALA A 5 29.38 20.26 6.27
CA ALA A 5 28.07 20.74 6.68
C ALA A 5 27.03 20.35 5.60
N GLU A 6 26.40 19.20 5.83
CA GLU A 6 25.21 18.75 5.13
C GLU A 6 24.16 19.86 5.20
N THR A 7 23.88 20.45 4.04
CA THR A 7 22.97 21.59 3.92
C THR A 7 21.57 21.14 4.26
N ASP A 8 21.09 21.53 5.43
CA ASP A 8 19.72 21.39 5.89
C ASP A 8 18.79 22.09 4.87
N ARG A 9 18.26 21.31 3.92
CA ARG A 9 17.24 21.81 2.99
C ARG A 9 16.00 22.06 3.82
N GLU A 10 15.77 23.32 4.16
CA GLU A 10 14.53 23.81 4.77
C GLU A 10 13.34 23.29 3.94
N LEU A 11 12.61 22.33 4.50
CA LEU A 11 11.45 21.73 3.85
C LEU A 11 10.26 22.70 3.95
N PRO A 12 9.42 22.80 2.90
CA PRO A 12 8.24 23.66 2.92
C PRO A 12 7.30 23.30 4.09
N ALA A 13 6.69 24.32 4.69
CA ALA A 13 5.74 24.17 5.79
C ALA A 13 4.56 23.25 5.40
N ALA A 14 3.95 22.60 6.40
CA ALA A 14 2.93 21.56 6.26
C ALA A 14 1.67 21.92 5.43
N ASP A 15 1.48 23.21 5.14
CA ASP A 15 0.34 23.74 4.37
C ASP A 15 0.67 24.10 2.90
N ASP A 16 1.95 24.09 2.49
CA ASP A 16 2.36 24.41 1.11
C ASP A 16 2.58 23.14 0.27
N TYR A 17 1.57 22.27 0.30
CA TYR A 17 1.55 21.00 -0.44
C TYR A 17 1.84 21.14 -1.96
N PRO A 18 1.35 22.16 -2.69
CA PRO A 18 1.67 22.33 -4.12
C PRO A 18 3.17 22.46 -4.40
N ALA A 19 3.95 23.04 -3.47
CA ALA A 19 5.40 23.11 -3.57
C ALA A 19 6.09 21.76 -3.27
N MET A 20 5.51 20.95 -2.38
CA MET A 20 6.10 19.68 -1.93
C MET A 20 6.12 18.59 -3.00
N VAL A 21 5.04 18.44 -3.76
CA VAL A 21 4.86 17.32 -4.71
C VAL A 21 5.00 17.71 -6.19
N GLY A 22 5.10 19.02 -6.45
CA GLY A 22 5.19 19.58 -7.79
C GLY A 22 3.89 19.52 -8.60
N PRO A 23 3.92 20.06 -9.83
CA PRO A 23 2.74 20.13 -10.69
C PRO A 23 2.27 18.74 -11.16
N GLY A 24 0.96 18.60 -11.37
CA GLY A 24 0.34 17.36 -11.89
C GLY A 24 0.03 16.29 -10.84
N ALA A 25 0.27 16.57 -9.56
CA ALA A 25 -0.17 15.70 -8.47
C ALA A 25 -1.68 15.84 -8.21
N THR A 26 -2.33 14.70 -7.97
CA THR A 26 -3.70 14.59 -7.49
C THR A 26 -3.70 14.42 -5.98
N VAL A 27 -4.60 15.14 -5.30
CA VAL A 27 -4.88 14.94 -3.87
C VAL A 27 -6.19 14.20 -3.73
N ARG A 28 -6.22 13.17 -2.88
CA ARG A 28 -7.45 12.50 -2.47
C ARG A 28 -7.55 12.42 -0.95
N HIS A 29 -8.62 13.02 -0.43
CA HIS A 29 -9.00 12.91 0.98
C HIS A 29 -9.85 11.67 1.22
N GLY A 30 -9.44 10.82 2.15
CA GLY A 30 -9.97 9.47 2.32
C GLY A 30 -11.13 9.35 3.32
N GLY A 31 -11.07 10.07 4.45
CA GLY A 31 -11.90 9.79 5.64
C GLY A 31 -13.42 9.65 5.39
N PRO A 32 -14.18 10.75 5.17
CA PRO A 32 -15.63 10.67 4.97
C PRO A 32 -16.06 9.83 3.75
N ARG A 33 -15.18 9.74 2.74
CA ARG A 33 -15.42 9.01 1.50
C ARG A 33 -15.39 7.50 1.68
N ALA A 34 -14.49 6.99 2.53
CA ALA A 34 -14.31 5.57 2.73
C ALA A 34 -15.59 4.87 3.23
N LEU A 35 -16.46 5.57 3.97
CA LEU A 35 -17.76 5.03 4.39
C LEU A 35 -18.73 4.87 3.22
N ALA A 36 -18.77 5.85 2.31
CA ALA A 36 -19.59 5.76 1.10
C ALA A 36 -19.10 4.62 0.21
N ASP A 37 -17.78 4.48 0.05
CA ASP A 37 -17.18 3.41 -0.75
C ASP A 37 -17.36 2.02 -0.10
N LEU A 38 -17.30 1.92 1.24
CA LEU A 38 -17.65 0.70 1.98
C LEU A 38 -19.09 0.27 1.67
N ARG A 39 -20.05 1.20 1.78
CA ARG A 39 -21.46 0.93 1.47
C ARG A 39 -21.62 0.50 0.00
N ALA A 40 -20.97 1.20 -0.93
CA ALA A 40 -21.03 0.90 -2.35
C ALA A 40 -20.46 -0.49 -2.67
N ALA A 41 -19.29 -0.83 -2.14
CA ALA A 41 -18.64 -2.12 -2.34
C ALA A 41 -19.47 -3.27 -1.74
N LEU A 42 -20.00 -3.11 -0.52
CA LEU A 42 -20.91 -4.09 0.08
C LEU A 42 -22.20 -4.25 -0.71
N GLY A 43 -22.76 -3.16 -1.25
CA GLY A 43 -23.92 -3.20 -2.14
C GLY A 43 -23.66 -4.07 -3.36
N GLN A 44 -22.49 -3.95 -3.99
CA GLN A 44 -22.11 -4.82 -5.11
C GLN A 44 -21.94 -6.29 -4.72
N VAL A 45 -21.41 -6.56 -3.52
CA VAL A 45 -21.36 -7.93 -2.97
C VAL A 45 -22.77 -8.48 -2.73
N ALA A 46 -23.70 -7.67 -2.19
CA ALA A 46 -25.07 -8.07 -1.92
C ALA A 46 -25.86 -8.41 -3.20
N LEU A 47 -25.54 -7.75 -4.32
CA LEU A 47 -26.08 -8.12 -5.64
C LEU A 47 -25.59 -9.49 -6.13
N GLY A 48 -24.57 -10.07 -5.50
CA GLY A 48 -24.12 -11.44 -5.72
C GLY A 48 -23.39 -11.67 -7.05
N LYS A 49 -22.96 -10.61 -7.75
CA LYS A 49 -22.35 -10.69 -9.08
C LYS A 49 -20.82 -10.63 -9.08
N LEU A 50 -20.20 -10.36 -7.93
CA LEU A 50 -18.75 -10.23 -7.82
C LEU A 50 -18.07 -11.58 -7.69
N LYS A 51 -16.91 -11.73 -8.35
CA LYS A 51 -16.09 -12.93 -8.32
C LYS A 51 -14.69 -12.68 -7.76
N CYS A 52 -14.25 -13.60 -6.92
CA CYS A 52 -12.86 -13.73 -6.48
C CYS A 52 -12.38 -15.17 -6.68
N SER A 53 -11.06 -15.35 -6.85
CA SER A 53 -10.45 -16.67 -6.91
C SER A 53 -10.73 -17.46 -5.62
N ALA A 54 -11.19 -18.71 -5.73
CA ALA A 54 -11.35 -19.56 -4.54
C ALA A 54 -10.00 -19.87 -3.85
N THR A 55 -8.90 -19.88 -4.61
CA THR A 55 -7.55 -20.21 -4.11
C THR A 55 -6.83 -19.01 -3.52
N SER A 56 -6.80 -17.89 -4.24
CA SER A 56 -6.02 -16.70 -3.85
C SER A 56 -6.87 -15.57 -3.31
N GLN A 57 -8.21 -15.71 -3.36
CA GLN A 57 -9.19 -14.69 -3.01
C GLN A 57 -9.07 -13.38 -3.79
N ARG A 58 -8.15 -13.31 -4.78
CA ARG A 58 -7.95 -12.15 -5.64
C ARG A 58 -9.21 -11.86 -6.47
N PRO A 59 -9.65 -10.59 -6.53
CA PRO A 59 -10.76 -10.22 -7.39
C PRO A 59 -10.38 -10.37 -8.87
N SER A 60 -11.37 -10.71 -9.68
CA SER A 60 -11.22 -10.67 -11.14
C SER A 60 -11.13 -9.23 -11.65
N GLU A 61 -10.57 -9.03 -12.85
CA GLU A 61 -10.54 -7.70 -13.48
C GLU A 61 -11.96 -7.12 -13.65
N ILE A 62 -12.94 -7.96 -14.00
CA ILE A 62 -14.35 -7.56 -14.07
C ILE A 62 -14.84 -7.06 -12.71
N THR A 63 -14.52 -7.78 -11.62
CA THR A 63 -14.85 -7.37 -10.25
C THR A 63 -14.26 -6.00 -9.92
N CYS A 64 -12.98 -5.78 -10.22
CA CYS A 64 -12.34 -4.48 -10.02
C CYS A 64 -13.06 -3.37 -10.78
N ARG A 65 -13.40 -3.59 -12.07
CA ARG A 65 -14.15 -2.59 -12.85
C ARG A 65 -15.54 -2.29 -12.29
N VAL A 66 -16.26 -3.29 -11.77
CA VAL A 66 -17.57 -3.08 -11.15
C VAL A 66 -17.43 -2.27 -9.87
N ILE A 67 -16.47 -2.60 -9.01
CA ILE A 67 -16.21 -1.84 -7.78
C ILE A 67 -15.78 -0.41 -8.10
N ALA A 68 -14.84 -0.22 -9.04
CA ALA A 68 -14.38 1.10 -9.46
C ALA A 68 -15.53 1.99 -9.94
N ARG A 69 -16.51 1.44 -10.67
CA ARG A 69 -17.69 2.21 -11.10
C ARG A 69 -18.68 2.53 -9.98
N ALA A 70 -18.66 1.75 -8.90
CA ALA A 70 -19.56 1.93 -7.76
C ALA A 70 -19.00 2.94 -6.73
N MET A 71 -17.68 3.06 -6.62
CA MET A 71 -17.02 4.05 -5.76
C MET A 71 -17.27 5.47 -6.26
N ALA A 72 -17.34 6.42 -5.33
CA ALA A 72 -17.78 7.78 -5.66
C ALA A 72 -16.82 8.56 -6.59
N ASP A 73 -15.49 8.31 -6.51
CA ASP A 73 -14.48 8.91 -7.41
C ASP A 73 -13.79 7.88 -8.32
N GLY A 74 -14.28 6.65 -8.31
CA GLY A 74 -13.56 5.53 -8.91
C GLY A 74 -12.19 5.25 -8.29
N ASP A 75 -11.37 4.51 -9.01
CA ASP A 75 -10.03 4.13 -8.54
C ASP A 75 -9.05 5.31 -8.59
N TYR A 76 -7.86 5.14 -8.01
CA TYR A 76 -6.82 6.18 -8.03
C TYR A 76 -6.28 6.42 -9.44
N TYR A 77 -6.17 5.36 -10.23
CA TYR A 77 -5.73 5.40 -11.62
C TYR A 77 -6.78 4.87 -12.58
N PRO A 78 -6.85 5.38 -13.83
CA PRO A 78 -7.84 4.94 -14.81
C PRO A 78 -7.63 3.50 -15.29
N HIS A 79 -6.39 3.00 -15.28
CA HIS A 79 -6.02 1.71 -15.87
C HIS A 79 -5.35 0.74 -14.89
N GLU A 80 -5.19 1.14 -13.63
CA GLU A 80 -4.55 0.32 -12.62
C GLU A 80 -5.45 0.21 -11.40
N ALA A 81 -5.85 -1.02 -11.08
CA ALA A 81 -6.68 -1.28 -9.92
C ALA A 81 -5.85 -1.19 -8.63
N ILE A 82 -6.25 -0.28 -7.73
CA ILE A 82 -5.70 -0.10 -6.39
C ILE A 82 -6.83 -0.26 -5.38
N ALA A 83 -7.69 0.76 -5.21
CA ALA A 83 -8.80 0.69 -4.25
C ALA A 83 -9.83 -0.37 -4.66
N SER A 84 -10.12 -0.47 -5.96
CA SER A 84 -11.08 -1.46 -6.46
C SER A 84 -10.60 -2.91 -6.33
N PHE A 85 -9.28 -3.11 -6.28
CA PHE A 85 -8.68 -4.40 -5.96
C PHE A 85 -8.71 -4.68 -4.46
N ALA A 86 -8.47 -3.66 -3.63
CA ALA A 86 -8.42 -3.77 -2.18
C ALA A 86 -9.79 -4.11 -1.56
N TRP A 87 -10.87 -3.44 -1.98
CA TRP A 87 -12.19 -3.58 -1.36
C TRP A 87 -12.68 -5.03 -1.23
N PRO A 88 -12.69 -5.86 -2.29
CA PRO A 88 -13.07 -7.27 -2.16
C PRO A 88 -12.26 -8.02 -1.10
N LEU A 89 -10.95 -7.78 -1.02
CA LEU A 89 -10.05 -8.45 -0.08
C LEU A 89 -10.28 -7.97 1.35
N LEU A 90 -10.47 -6.66 1.55
CA LEU A 90 -10.80 -6.06 2.84
C LEU A 90 -12.11 -6.63 3.39
N LEU A 91 -13.16 -6.72 2.56
CA LEU A 91 -14.45 -7.29 2.96
C LEU A 91 -14.35 -8.78 3.33
N LEU A 92 -13.54 -9.55 2.61
CA LEU A 92 -13.28 -10.97 2.92
C LEU A 92 -12.47 -11.12 4.21
N ALA A 93 -11.39 -10.35 4.38
CA ALA A 93 -10.54 -10.36 5.58
C ALA A 93 -11.32 -9.96 6.84
N GLY A 94 -12.19 -8.95 6.71
CA GLY A 94 -13.03 -8.44 7.78
C GLY A 94 -14.23 -9.32 8.14
N GLY A 95 -14.53 -10.34 7.34
CA GLY A 95 -15.69 -11.22 7.52
C GLY A 95 -17.03 -10.54 7.20
N LEU A 96 -17.01 -9.44 6.43
CA LEU A 96 -18.23 -8.80 5.92
C LEU A 96 -18.72 -9.48 4.63
N ALA A 97 -17.81 -10.14 3.91
CA ALA A 97 -18.12 -11.01 2.80
C ALA A 97 -17.53 -12.41 3.02
N ARG A 98 -18.07 -13.39 2.31
CA ARG A 98 -17.52 -14.74 2.18
C ARG A 98 -17.55 -15.19 0.71
N LEU A 99 -16.83 -16.26 0.41
CA LEU A 99 -16.89 -16.91 -0.88
C LEU A 99 -17.81 -18.13 -0.84
N GLU A 100 -18.65 -18.26 -1.87
CA GLU A 100 -19.41 -19.46 -2.21
C GLU A 100 -18.96 -19.89 -3.61
N GLY A 101 -18.00 -20.82 -3.65
CA GLY A 101 -17.20 -21.06 -4.85
C GLY A 101 -16.41 -19.80 -5.24
N PRO A 102 -16.47 -19.33 -6.50
CA PRO A 102 -15.81 -18.08 -6.89
C PRO A 102 -16.63 -16.83 -6.57
N TRP A 103 -17.87 -16.96 -6.08
CA TRP A 103 -18.79 -15.83 -5.95
C TRP A 103 -18.73 -15.22 -4.55
N MET A 104 -18.73 -13.90 -4.47
CA MET A 104 -18.83 -13.20 -3.19
C MET A 104 -20.29 -13.11 -2.72
N ARG A 105 -20.48 -13.28 -1.41
CA ARG A 105 -21.76 -13.11 -0.71
C ARG A 105 -21.55 -12.31 0.56
N THR A 106 -22.54 -11.49 0.91
CA THR A 106 -22.54 -10.82 2.22
C THR A 106 -22.72 -11.84 3.33
N THR A 107 -22.06 -11.62 4.45
CA THR A 107 -22.37 -12.32 5.71
C THR A 107 -23.54 -11.61 6.41
N ALA A 108 -24.10 -12.21 7.47
CA ALA A 108 -25.09 -11.51 8.30
C ALA A 108 -24.53 -10.20 8.87
N ARG A 109 -23.26 -10.21 9.29
CA ARG A 109 -22.55 -8.99 9.72
C ARG A 109 -22.40 -7.99 8.56
N GLY A 110 -22.03 -8.46 7.37
CA GLY A 110 -21.92 -7.59 6.19
C GLY A 110 -23.24 -6.95 5.78
N ALA A 111 -24.37 -7.66 5.92
CA ALA A 111 -25.69 -7.11 5.67
C ALA A 111 -26.05 -6.01 6.68
N ALA A 112 -25.79 -6.22 7.98
CA ALA A 112 -25.99 -5.19 9.00
C ALA A 112 -25.13 -3.94 8.76
N VAL A 113 -23.85 -4.12 8.40
CA VAL A 113 -22.95 -3.00 8.05
C VAL A 113 -23.41 -2.28 6.78
N LEU A 114 -23.99 -2.99 5.81
CA LEU A 114 -24.51 -2.37 4.59
C LEU A 114 -25.70 -1.45 4.88
N GLU A 115 -26.54 -1.79 5.86
CA GLU A 115 -27.67 -0.95 6.29
C GLU A 115 -27.16 0.32 7.00
N ASP A 116 -26.25 0.15 7.96
CA ASP A 116 -25.71 1.23 8.79
C ASP A 116 -24.16 1.19 8.91
N PRO A 117 -23.42 1.73 7.91
CA PRO A 117 -21.97 1.77 7.92
C PRO A 117 -21.48 2.90 8.81
N GLN A 118 -20.77 2.53 9.87
CA GLN A 118 -20.14 3.44 10.83
C GLN A 118 -18.61 3.45 10.72
N PRO A 119 -17.93 4.54 11.13
CA PRO A 119 -16.47 4.68 11.08
C PRO A 119 -15.69 3.49 11.69
N GLU A 120 -16.15 2.92 12.79
CA GLU A 120 -15.53 1.78 13.48
C GLU A 120 -15.49 0.51 12.60
N HIS A 121 -16.35 0.39 11.59
CA HIS A 121 -16.29 -0.71 10.66
C HIS A 121 -15.02 -0.63 9.80
N LEU A 122 -14.61 0.56 9.36
CA LEU A 122 -13.37 0.75 8.61
C LEU A 122 -12.15 0.43 9.47
N ARG A 123 -12.16 0.86 10.74
CA ARG A 123 -11.13 0.47 11.72
C ARG A 123 -11.07 -1.04 11.90
N GLY A 124 -12.22 -1.68 12.08
CA GLY A 124 -12.30 -3.14 12.21
C GLY A 124 -11.80 -3.89 10.97
N LEU A 125 -12.00 -3.34 9.77
CA LEU A 125 -11.42 -3.89 8.54
C LEU A 125 -9.89 -3.78 8.54
N TRP A 126 -9.34 -2.63 8.96
CA TRP A 126 -7.90 -2.43 9.08
C TRP A 126 -7.26 -3.40 10.06
N ASP A 127 -7.79 -3.51 11.28
CA ASP A 127 -7.25 -4.40 12.30
C ASP A 127 -7.27 -5.87 11.84
N ARG A 128 -8.36 -6.27 11.16
CA ARG A 128 -8.46 -7.61 10.58
C ARG A 128 -7.49 -7.83 9.43
N TRP A 129 -7.25 -6.81 8.60
CA TRP A 129 -6.27 -6.86 7.51
C TRP A 129 -4.86 -7.12 8.05
N LEU A 130 -4.44 -6.35 9.06
CA LEU A 130 -3.11 -6.48 9.68
C LEU A 130 -2.86 -7.90 10.22
N LEU A 131 -3.91 -8.57 10.71
CA LEU A 131 -3.81 -9.90 11.30
C LEU A 131 -3.96 -11.04 10.28
N LYS A 132 -4.94 -10.94 9.37
CA LYS A 132 -5.38 -12.06 8.52
C LYS A 132 -5.81 -11.61 7.12
N ALA A 133 -4.93 -10.91 6.42
CA ALA A 133 -5.14 -10.64 5.00
C ALA A 133 -5.06 -11.92 4.15
N PRO A 134 -5.85 -12.02 3.07
CA PRO A 134 -5.89 -13.16 2.16
C PRO A 134 -4.68 -13.28 1.23
N ILE A 135 -3.92 -12.20 1.07
CA ILE A 135 -2.73 -12.14 0.22
C ILE A 135 -1.58 -11.48 0.96
N ASP A 136 -0.38 -11.57 0.39
CA ASP A 136 0.77 -10.77 0.78
C ASP A 136 0.89 -9.53 -0.11
N GLU A 137 1.13 -8.37 0.48
CA GLU A 137 1.24 -7.07 -0.21
C GLU A 137 2.41 -7.05 -1.19
N LEU A 138 3.52 -7.74 -0.89
CA LEU A 138 4.66 -7.77 -1.82
C LEU A 138 4.26 -8.43 -3.16
N MET A 139 3.28 -9.33 -3.15
CA MET A 139 2.74 -9.97 -4.35
C MET A 139 1.98 -9.00 -5.27
N ARG A 140 1.91 -7.72 -4.92
CA ARG A 140 1.38 -6.63 -5.75
C ARG A 140 2.49 -5.78 -6.39
N VAL A 141 3.74 -6.04 -6.04
CA VAL A 141 4.92 -5.41 -6.63
C VAL A 141 5.53 -6.39 -7.64
N ASP A 142 4.97 -6.40 -8.85
CA ASP A 142 5.24 -7.43 -9.86
C ASP A 142 6.68 -7.41 -10.41
N ALA A 143 7.38 -6.26 -10.33
CA ALA A 143 8.77 -6.14 -10.77
C ALA A 143 9.73 -6.95 -9.88
N ILE A 144 9.41 -7.16 -8.61
CA ILE A 144 10.22 -7.95 -7.69
C ILE A 144 9.82 -9.41 -7.82
N ARG A 145 10.79 -10.29 -8.10
CA ARG A 145 10.59 -11.72 -8.29
C ARG A 145 11.23 -12.53 -7.16
N GLY A 146 11.03 -13.84 -7.17
CA GLY A 146 11.53 -14.74 -6.13
C GLY A 146 10.70 -14.80 -4.84
N GLN A 147 9.71 -13.92 -4.71
CA GLN A 147 8.86 -13.76 -3.54
C GLN A 147 8.10 -15.03 -3.06
N ARG A 148 7.88 -16.01 -3.95
CA ARG A 148 7.16 -17.27 -3.63
C ARG A 148 8.06 -18.38 -3.09
N LYS A 149 9.39 -18.19 -3.10
CA LYS A 149 10.33 -19.18 -2.59
C LYS A 149 10.12 -19.37 -1.07
N PRO A 150 10.00 -20.61 -0.59
CA PRO A 150 9.86 -20.87 0.84
C PRO A 150 11.04 -20.28 1.62
N GLY A 151 10.75 -19.60 2.71
CA GLY A 151 11.80 -19.08 3.59
C GLY A 151 12.32 -17.68 3.24
N VAL A 152 11.94 -17.12 2.10
CA VAL A 152 12.48 -15.82 1.64
C VAL A 152 11.87 -14.66 2.42
N LEU A 153 10.55 -14.63 2.57
CA LEU A 153 9.86 -13.54 3.24
C LEU A 153 9.74 -13.80 4.75
N SER A 154 9.83 -12.72 5.54
CA SER A 154 9.47 -12.70 6.95
C SER A 154 7.96 -12.98 7.14
N ALA A 155 7.43 -12.94 8.37
CA ALA A 155 6.00 -13.18 8.58
C ALA A 155 5.15 -11.97 8.13
N PRO A 156 4.09 -12.16 7.31
CA PRO A 156 3.24 -11.06 6.85
C PRO A 156 2.66 -10.21 8.00
N THR A 157 2.18 -10.85 9.07
CA THR A 157 1.64 -10.16 10.25
C THR A 157 2.67 -9.24 10.91
N LYS A 158 3.96 -9.64 10.95
CA LYS A 158 5.02 -8.81 11.51
C LYS A 158 5.31 -7.60 10.61
N ARG A 159 5.38 -7.81 9.29
CA ARG A 159 5.56 -6.70 8.33
C ARG A 159 4.43 -5.69 8.39
N ARG A 160 3.18 -6.17 8.39
CA ARG A 160 1.99 -5.32 8.48
C ARG A 160 1.99 -4.50 9.77
N ALA A 161 2.31 -5.12 10.90
CA ALA A 161 2.41 -4.42 12.17
C ALA A 161 3.48 -3.32 12.14
N ALA A 162 4.68 -3.61 11.60
CA ALA A 162 5.74 -2.62 11.47
C ALA A 162 5.35 -1.48 10.50
N ALA A 163 4.81 -1.80 9.34
CA ALA A 163 4.35 -0.80 8.37
C ALA A 163 3.20 0.07 8.92
N ALA A 164 2.24 -0.53 9.64
CA ALA A 164 1.20 0.21 10.34
C ALA A 164 1.76 1.10 11.46
N ALA A 165 2.79 0.65 12.19
CA ALA A 165 3.49 1.48 13.18
C ALA A 165 4.22 2.66 12.52
N GLY A 166 4.80 2.46 11.32
CA GLY A 166 5.38 3.54 10.51
C GLY A 166 4.34 4.61 10.14
N LEU A 167 3.17 4.18 9.65
CA LEU A 167 2.04 5.09 9.39
C LEU A 167 1.54 5.78 10.67
N GLY A 168 1.56 5.10 11.81
CA GLY A 168 1.17 5.65 13.10
C GLY A 168 2.10 6.75 13.62
N ARG A 169 3.35 6.81 13.14
CA ARG A 169 4.32 7.88 13.46
C ARG A 169 4.11 9.17 12.66
N LEU A 170 3.22 9.17 11.67
CA LEU A 170 2.88 10.38 10.93
C LEU A 170 2.21 11.39 11.86
N PRO A 171 2.63 12.67 11.86
CA PRO A 171 1.88 13.75 12.49
C PRO A 171 0.45 13.80 11.93
N VAL A 172 -0.51 14.06 12.82
CA VAL A 172 -1.92 14.19 12.44
C VAL A 172 -2.13 15.55 11.78
N GLY A 173 -2.84 15.56 10.65
CA GLY A 173 -3.18 16.80 9.93
C GLY A 173 -2.07 17.34 9.03
N GLU A 174 -0.87 16.77 9.09
CA GLU A 174 0.30 17.24 8.31
C GLU A 174 0.60 16.32 7.12
N TRP A 175 0.90 16.92 5.97
CA TRP A 175 1.40 16.20 4.81
C TRP A 175 2.86 15.80 4.99
N VAL A 176 3.16 14.53 4.76
CA VAL A 176 4.50 13.96 4.86
C VAL A 176 4.87 13.32 3.54
N ALA A 177 5.96 13.81 2.94
CA ALA A 177 6.55 13.20 1.74
C ALA A 177 6.93 11.74 2.02
N VAL A 178 6.78 10.87 1.02
CA VAL A 178 7.05 9.44 1.20
C VAL A 178 8.48 9.15 1.65
N ASP A 179 9.47 9.90 1.17
CA ASP A 179 10.86 9.66 1.57
C ASP A 179 11.04 9.91 3.07
N ARG A 180 10.27 10.86 3.64
CA ARG A 180 10.21 11.06 5.08
C ARG A 180 9.45 9.93 5.80
N LEU A 181 8.39 9.37 5.21
CA LEU A 181 7.75 8.16 5.73
C LEU A 181 8.74 6.97 5.75
N PHE A 182 9.60 6.84 4.75
CA PHE A 182 10.65 5.82 4.72
C PHE A 182 11.63 6.01 5.88
N ASP A 183 12.13 7.23 6.11
CA ASP A 183 12.98 7.53 7.27
C ASP A 183 12.33 7.18 8.61
N LEU A 184 11.04 7.49 8.77
CA LEU A 184 10.28 7.16 9.98
C LEU A 184 10.18 5.64 10.19
N ALA A 185 9.98 4.88 9.10
CA ALA A 185 9.87 3.44 9.11
C ALA A 185 11.21 2.73 9.35
N ARG A 186 12.33 3.25 8.82
CA ARG A 186 13.68 2.74 9.10
C ARG A 186 14.06 2.83 10.58
N LYS A 187 13.49 3.80 11.30
CA LYS A 187 13.71 4.02 12.75
C LYS A 187 12.79 3.18 13.65
N LEU A 188 12.06 2.20 13.11
CA LEU A 188 11.14 1.37 13.90
C LEU A 188 11.88 0.28 14.68
N GLU A 189 11.38 -0.02 15.87
CA GLU A 189 11.80 -1.16 16.68
C GLU A 189 10.56 -1.98 17.09
N PRO A 190 10.43 -3.25 16.68
CA PRO A 190 11.28 -3.95 15.70
C PRO A 190 11.16 -3.35 14.28
N PRO A 191 12.18 -3.52 13.43
CA PRO A 191 12.20 -2.91 12.09
C PRO A 191 11.17 -3.56 11.15
N LEU A 192 10.70 -2.77 10.18
CA LEU A 192 10.07 -3.32 8.99
C LEU A 192 11.15 -4.06 8.18
N ALA A 193 11.04 -5.39 8.11
CA ALA A 193 11.96 -6.23 7.36
C ALA A 193 11.18 -7.16 6.43
N VAL A 194 11.38 -7.01 5.12
CA VAL A 194 10.72 -7.83 4.10
C VAL A 194 11.37 -9.21 3.98
N PRO A 195 12.69 -9.31 3.72
CA PRO A 195 13.40 -10.58 3.79
C PRO A 195 13.35 -11.17 5.20
N ARG A 196 13.31 -12.49 5.29
CA ARG A 196 13.37 -13.20 6.57
C ARG A 196 14.73 -13.06 7.25
N THR A 197 15.79 -13.02 6.45
CA THR A 197 17.18 -12.94 6.89
C THR A 197 17.97 -12.12 5.88
N ALA A 198 19.16 -11.64 6.27
CA ALA A 198 20.09 -10.98 5.36
C ALA A 198 20.52 -11.87 4.18
N LYS A 199 20.45 -13.21 4.30
CA LYS A 199 20.72 -14.12 3.19
C LYS A 199 19.53 -14.24 2.24
N ALA A 200 18.30 -14.12 2.76
CA ALA A 200 17.09 -14.29 1.96
C ALA A 200 16.88 -13.20 0.90
N VAL A 201 17.49 -12.02 1.07
CA VAL A 201 17.44 -10.95 0.08
C VAL A 201 18.02 -11.38 -1.28
N TRP A 202 18.98 -12.30 -1.29
CA TRP A 202 19.63 -12.80 -2.51
C TRP A 202 18.67 -13.58 -3.42
N ASP A 203 17.59 -14.11 -2.84
CA ASP A 203 16.56 -14.82 -3.57
C ASP A 203 15.52 -13.89 -4.20
N LEU A 204 15.53 -12.59 -3.86
CA LEU A 204 14.69 -11.55 -4.43
C LEU A 204 15.47 -10.82 -5.52
N TYR A 205 14.83 -10.57 -6.65
CA TYR A 205 15.52 -10.01 -7.80
C TYR A 205 14.57 -9.25 -8.73
N VAL A 206 15.12 -8.37 -9.55
CA VAL A 206 14.43 -7.76 -10.70
C VAL A 206 14.92 -8.42 -11.97
N GLU A 207 14.01 -8.68 -12.92
CA GLU A 207 14.30 -9.30 -14.22
C GLU A 207 14.86 -10.74 -14.15
N ASP A 208 16.10 -10.92 -13.69
CA ASP A 208 16.86 -12.18 -13.64
C ASP A 208 17.45 -12.46 -12.24
N ALA A 209 17.49 -13.74 -11.85
CA ALA A 209 17.92 -14.16 -10.51
C ALA A 209 19.44 -14.16 -10.29
N GLU A 210 20.25 -14.30 -11.35
CA GLU A 210 21.70 -14.34 -11.23
C GLU A 210 22.30 -12.94 -11.10
N ARG A 211 21.83 -12.00 -11.94
CA ARG A 211 22.40 -10.64 -11.99
C ARG A 211 21.54 -9.59 -11.32
N GLY A 212 20.23 -9.73 -11.38
CA GLY A 212 19.27 -8.78 -10.80
C GLY A 212 18.98 -9.00 -9.33
N SER A 213 19.78 -9.84 -8.65
CA SER A 213 19.60 -10.11 -7.22
C SER A 213 19.72 -8.84 -6.39
N LEU A 214 18.75 -8.61 -5.52
CA LEU A 214 18.74 -7.46 -4.61
C LEU A 214 19.76 -7.59 -3.48
N GLY A 215 20.43 -8.74 -3.35
CA GLY A 215 21.56 -8.90 -2.45
C GLY A 215 22.80 -8.11 -2.86
N TYR A 216 22.88 -7.65 -4.11
CA TYR A 216 23.94 -6.74 -4.57
C TYR A 216 23.70 -5.28 -4.15
N ALA A 217 22.45 -4.89 -3.90
CA ALA A 217 22.07 -3.52 -3.57
C ALA A 217 22.25 -3.25 -2.06
N ARG A 218 23.50 -3.20 -1.59
CA ARG A 218 23.78 -3.08 -0.17
C ARG A 218 23.91 -1.62 0.29
N GLU A 219 23.19 -1.30 1.36
CA GLU A 219 23.20 0.03 1.99
C GLU A 219 24.57 0.41 2.60
N ASP A 220 25.42 -0.59 2.94
CA ASP A 220 26.73 -0.36 3.57
C ASP A 220 27.80 0.22 2.61
N LEU A 221 27.49 0.32 1.32
CA LEU A 221 28.33 0.94 0.30
C LEU A 221 27.86 2.34 -0.11
N GLY A 222 26.87 2.91 0.59
CA GLY A 222 26.31 4.22 0.26
C GLY A 222 25.46 4.23 -1.00
N GLU A 223 25.12 3.04 -1.54
CA GLU A 223 24.17 2.90 -2.63
C GLU A 223 22.72 2.92 -2.08
N PRO A 224 21.87 3.86 -2.51
CA PRO A 224 20.43 3.75 -2.31
C PRO A 224 19.94 2.48 -3.02
N GLY A 225 19.05 1.70 -2.42
CA GLY A 225 18.40 0.67 -3.22
C GLY A 225 17.55 -0.33 -2.47
N ALA A 226 18.15 -1.28 -1.76
CA ALA A 226 17.41 -2.48 -1.35
C ALA A 226 16.22 -2.17 -0.45
N TRP A 227 16.38 -1.31 0.56
CA TRP A 227 15.27 -1.02 1.47
C TRP A 227 14.15 -0.25 0.77
N ASP A 228 14.45 0.81 0.00
CA ASP A 228 13.43 1.61 -0.70
C ASP A 228 12.68 0.79 -1.76
N VAL A 229 13.38 -0.17 -2.36
CA VAL A 229 12.84 -1.09 -3.36
C VAL A 229 12.01 -2.22 -2.72
N LEU A 230 12.43 -2.77 -1.57
CA LEU A 230 11.73 -3.87 -0.91
C LEU A 230 10.76 -3.38 0.16
N GLU A 231 11.28 -2.97 1.31
CA GLU A 231 10.51 -2.48 2.45
C GLU A 231 9.71 -1.22 2.09
N GLY A 232 10.31 -0.29 1.35
CA GLY A 232 9.67 0.92 0.86
C GLY A 232 8.48 0.59 -0.03
N ARG A 233 8.61 -0.29 -1.04
CA ARG A 233 7.48 -0.66 -1.90
C ARG A 233 6.42 -1.49 -1.19
N TYR A 234 6.83 -2.31 -0.22
CA TYR A 234 5.87 -2.96 0.68
C TYR A 234 5.06 -1.93 1.47
N LEU A 235 5.72 -0.92 2.03
CA LEU A 235 5.08 0.17 2.79
C LEU A 235 4.16 1.02 1.90
N LEU A 236 4.57 1.35 0.66
CA LEU A 236 3.73 2.08 -0.28
C LEU A 236 2.50 1.27 -0.70
N CYS A 237 2.64 -0.03 -0.92
CA CYS A 237 1.49 -0.91 -1.17
C CYS A 237 0.50 -0.84 0.00
N LEU A 238 0.98 -1.02 1.23
CA LEU A 238 0.12 -0.98 2.41
C LEU A 238 -0.57 0.38 2.58
N ALA A 239 0.19 1.47 2.46
CA ALA A 239 -0.28 2.83 2.62
C ALA A 239 -1.31 3.21 1.54
N PHE A 240 -0.98 2.98 0.27
CA PHE A 240 -1.78 3.46 -0.84
C PHE A 240 -2.95 2.54 -1.18
N GLU A 241 -2.75 1.22 -1.15
CA GLU A 241 -3.80 0.28 -1.55
C GLU A 241 -4.80 0.00 -0.42
N TYR A 242 -4.35 -0.05 0.83
CA TYR A 242 -5.22 -0.49 1.93
C TYR A 242 -5.54 0.63 2.91
N ALA A 243 -4.54 1.34 3.43
CA ALA A 243 -4.79 2.40 4.41
C ALA A 243 -5.56 3.58 3.79
N ALA A 244 -5.16 4.04 2.60
CA ALA A 244 -5.86 5.12 1.89
C ALA A 244 -7.27 4.72 1.46
N THR A 245 -7.46 3.47 1.00
CA THR A 245 -8.79 2.93 0.63
C THR A 245 -9.75 2.89 1.82
N LEU A 246 -9.25 2.61 3.02
CA LEU A 246 -10.03 2.68 4.27
C LEU A 246 -10.14 4.09 4.84
N GLY A 247 -9.59 5.11 4.17
CA GLY A 247 -9.64 6.50 4.60
C GLY A 247 -8.74 6.85 5.78
N LEU A 248 -7.80 5.96 6.15
CA LEU A 248 -6.90 6.16 7.28
C LEU A 248 -5.78 7.17 7.00
N VAL A 249 -5.48 7.37 5.72
CA VAL A 249 -4.58 8.41 5.26
C VAL A 249 -5.20 9.09 4.05
N ASP A 250 -4.97 10.40 3.95
CA ASP A 250 -5.11 11.10 2.68
C ASP A 250 -3.84 10.89 1.87
N VAL A 251 -3.98 10.93 0.54
CA VAL A 251 -2.89 10.63 -0.38
C VAL A 251 -2.72 11.70 -1.43
N ALA A 252 -1.46 11.85 -1.80
CA ALA A 252 -0.96 12.75 -2.79
C ALA A 252 -0.19 11.94 -3.81
N TYR A 253 -0.64 11.92 -5.06
CA TYR A 253 -0.13 10.95 -6.02
C TYR A 253 -0.17 11.46 -7.47
N ARG A 254 0.66 10.89 -8.33
CA ARG A 254 0.66 11.08 -9.78
C ARG A 254 0.78 9.71 -10.48
N GLY A 255 0.78 9.69 -11.81
CA GLY A 255 1.07 8.44 -12.53
C GLY A 255 2.41 7.83 -12.08
N PRO A 256 2.53 6.50 -11.96
CA PRO A 256 3.75 5.87 -11.42
C PRO A 256 4.97 6.05 -12.32
N GLN A 257 4.78 6.31 -13.61
CA GLN A 257 5.84 6.45 -14.59
C GLN A 257 6.78 7.61 -14.22
N ASP A 258 8.05 7.26 -14.00
CA ASP A 258 9.14 8.16 -13.58
C ASP A 258 8.81 8.96 -12.31
N ALA A 259 7.89 8.44 -11.49
CA ALA A 259 7.56 9.08 -10.25
C ALA A 259 8.70 9.01 -9.23
N ARG A 260 9.56 7.98 -9.35
CA ARG A 260 10.69 7.64 -8.48
C ARG A 260 11.89 7.18 -9.29
N GLU A 261 13.08 7.40 -8.74
CA GLU A 261 14.37 7.05 -9.35
C GLU A 261 15.27 6.16 -8.48
N ASP A 262 14.82 5.85 -7.25
CA ASP A 262 15.52 5.06 -6.21
C ASP A 262 15.87 3.60 -6.61
N PHE A 263 15.40 3.14 -7.77
CA PHE A 263 15.69 1.82 -8.31
C PHE A 263 16.59 1.84 -9.55
N ARG A 264 16.90 3.02 -10.12
CA ARG A 264 17.57 3.14 -11.44
C ARG A 264 18.99 2.58 -11.46
N GLY A 265 19.65 2.54 -10.31
CA GLY A 265 20.97 1.95 -10.14
C GLY A 265 20.98 0.43 -10.13
N LEU A 266 19.82 -0.23 -10.03
CA LEU A 266 19.74 -1.68 -10.00
C LEU A 266 20.01 -2.30 -11.38
N TRP A 267 20.65 -3.46 -11.38
CA TRP A 267 20.75 -4.25 -12.59
C TRP A 267 19.35 -4.71 -13.03
N GLY A 268 19.09 -4.61 -14.34
CA GLY A 268 17.82 -5.08 -14.94
C GLY A 268 16.64 -4.10 -14.83
N THR A 269 16.89 -2.86 -14.40
CA THR A 269 15.84 -1.82 -14.34
C THR A 269 15.89 -0.80 -15.47
N GLY A 270 16.78 -0.95 -16.45
CA GLY A 270 16.99 0.03 -17.53
C GLY A 270 15.72 0.40 -18.29
N ASP A 271 14.86 -0.58 -18.57
CA ASP A 271 13.61 -0.38 -19.30
C ASP A 271 12.40 -0.08 -18.38
N TYR A 272 12.57 -0.14 -17.06
CA TYR A 272 11.48 0.08 -16.11
C TYR A 272 11.23 1.56 -15.93
N ARG A 273 10.00 2.02 -16.17
CA ARG A 273 9.56 3.37 -15.83
C ARG A 273 9.09 3.49 -14.37
N TYR A 274 8.83 2.35 -13.73
CA TYR A 274 8.44 2.21 -12.33
C TYR A 274 8.56 0.73 -11.93
N LEU A 275 8.77 0.43 -10.64
CA LEU A 275 8.75 -0.94 -10.11
C LEU A 275 7.35 -1.38 -9.69
N SER A 276 6.53 -0.43 -9.25
CA SER A 276 5.17 -0.70 -8.79
C SER A 276 4.22 0.42 -9.15
N ARG A 277 2.93 0.10 -9.25
CA ARG A 277 1.85 1.09 -9.35
C ARG A 277 1.88 2.11 -8.18
N TYR A 278 2.49 1.75 -7.07
CA TYR A 278 2.58 2.60 -5.87
C TYR A 278 3.72 3.61 -5.93
N ASP A 279 4.61 3.52 -6.91
CA ASP A 279 5.73 4.46 -7.07
C ASP A 279 5.20 5.90 -7.29
N GLY A 280 3.98 6.04 -7.81
CA GLY A 280 3.28 7.31 -7.98
C GLY A 280 2.80 7.97 -6.69
N LEU A 281 2.86 7.31 -5.53
CA LEU A 281 2.56 7.92 -4.24
C LEU A 281 3.69 8.89 -3.85
N LEU A 282 3.34 10.16 -3.61
CA LEU A 282 4.27 11.26 -3.35
C LEU A 282 4.28 11.67 -1.88
N ALA A 283 3.09 11.79 -1.28
CA ALA A 283 2.94 12.12 0.13
C ALA A 283 1.69 11.46 0.74
N VAL A 284 1.70 11.37 2.06
CA VAL A 284 0.58 10.86 2.86
C VAL A 284 0.29 11.83 4.00
N ARG A 285 -0.96 11.87 4.44
CA ARG A 285 -1.35 12.61 5.64
C ARG A 285 -2.26 11.75 6.48
N ARG A 286 -1.93 11.55 7.75
CA ARG A 286 -2.85 10.95 8.72
C ARG A 286 -3.93 11.99 9.04
N ASN A 287 -5.15 11.75 8.59
CA ASN A 287 -6.25 12.71 8.77
C ASN A 287 -6.91 12.58 10.16
N ASP A 288 -7.70 13.59 10.54
CA ASP A 288 -8.39 13.60 11.83
C ASP A 288 -9.41 12.46 11.97
N PHE A 289 -9.98 12.00 10.84
CA PHE A 289 -10.87 10.85 10.82
C PHE A 289 -10.14 9.59 11.32
N ALA A 290 -8.93 9.34 10.83
CA ALA A 290 -8.08 8.25 11.28
C ALA A 290 -7.63 8.43 12.73
N ALA A 291 -7.34 9.66 13.16
CA ALA A 291 -6.98 9.95 14.54
C ALA A 291 -8.16 9.70 15.52
N ALA A 292 -9.38 10.05 15.11
CA ALA A 292 -10.60 9.83 15.90
C ALA A 292 -10.96 8.35 16.05
N LEU A 293 -10.43 7.47 15.19
CA LEU A 293 -10.65 6.03 15.25
C LEU A 293 -9.73 5.29 16.25
N GLY A 294 -8.75 5.96 16.87
CA GLY A 294 -7.77 5.37 17.81
C GLY A 294 -6.46 4.95 17.15
#